data_AF-A0A1M5AHF3-F1
#
_entry.id   AF-A0A1M5AHF3-F1
#
_cell.length_a   1.000
_cell.length_b   1.000
_cell.length_c   1.000
_cell.angle_alpha   90.00
_cell.angle_beta   90.00
_cell.angle_gamma   90.00
#
_symmetry.space_group_name_H-M   'P 1'
#
loop_
_entity.id
_entity.type
_entity.pdbx_description
1 polymer ?
#
loop_
_entity_poly.entity_id
_entity_poly.type
_entity_poly.pdbx_seq_one_letter_code
_entity_poly.pdbx_strand_id
1 'polypeptide(L)'
;MKIELENVLPKEIENRSFEIITEELGDTPLLPGTELIVKRCIHTSADFDYARNLCFSDGAVEAAIEAVKRGASIVTDTQMAKAGINKKALHKYGGNVYCFMSDEDIAEIAKKSGSTRATASMDKAASMEEEFIFAIGNAPTALVRLYELIQEGKIHPKLIIGVPVGFVNVVQSKELIMETDVPYIVAKGRKGGSNIAACICNALLYMIDNSRE
;
A
#
# COMPACT_ATOMS: atom_id res chain seq x y z
N MET A 1 -20.44 9.39 -35.10
CA MET A 1 -19.04 9.01 -34.83
C MET A 1 -19.03 7.50 -34.65
N LYS A 2 -18.31 6.75 -35.50
CA LYS A 2 -18.13 5.31 -35.27
C LYS A 2 -17.07 5.15 -34.20
N ILE A 3 -17.38 4.43 -33.14
CA ILE A 3 -16.39 4.04 -32.13
C ILE A 3 -15.61 2.87 -32.74
N GLU A 4 -14.30 3.03 -32.90
CA GLU A 4 -13.40 1.94 -33.30
C GLU A 4 -12.81 1.29 -32.05
N LEU A 5 -12.85 -0.04 -31.99
CA LEU A 5 -12.27 -0.81 -30.88
C LEU A 5 -10.96 -1.42 -31.36
N GLU A 6 -9.89 -1.23 -30.58
CA GLU A 6 -8.62 -1.92 -30.79
C GLU A 6 -8.78 -3.41 -30.42
N ASN A 7 -8.37 -4.31 -31.32
CA ASN A 7 -8.39 -5.74 -31.06
C ASN A 7 -7.03 -6.16 -30.46
N VAL A 8 -7.00 -6.40 -29.15
CA VAL A 8 -5.81 -6.84 -28.41
C VAL A 8 -6.07 -8.23 -27.82
N LEU A 9 -5.09 -9.15 -27.91
CA LEU A 9 -5.24 -10.47 -27.31
C LEU A 9 -5.27 -10.38 -25.78
N PRO A 10 -6.03 -11.22 -25.05
CA PRO A 10 -6.12 -11.14 -23.59
C PRO A 10 -4.78 -11.15 -22.85
N LYS A 11 -3.77 -11.84 -23.39
CA LYS A 11 -2.41 -11.91 -22.82
C LYS A 11 -1.57 -10.66 -23.07
N GLU A 12 -1.99 -9.81 -23.99
CA GLU A 12 -1.27 -8.61 -24.42
C GLU A 12 -1.92 -7.33 -23.89
N ILE A 13 -3.14 -7.41 -23.33
CA ILE A 13 -3.89 -6.24 -22.83
C ILE A 13 -3.09 -5.47 -21.78
N GLU A 14 -2.46 -6.17 -20.82
CA GLU A 14 -1.68 -5.51 -19.78
C GLU A 14 -0.45 -4.82 -20.39
N ASN A 15 0.33 -5.53 -21.21
CA ASN A 15 1.49 -4.96 -21.91
C ASN A 15 1.10 -3.71 -22.72
N ARG A 16 0.02 -3.80 -23.50
CA ARG A 16 -0.51 -2.68 -24.28
C ARG A 16 -0.94 -1.51 -23.38
N SER A 17 -1.53 -1.80 -22.22
CA SER A 17 -1.89 -0.76 -21.24
C SER A 17 -0.64 -0.05 -20.69
N PHE A 18 0.44 -0.77 -20.39
CA PHE A 18 1.69 -0.17 -19.92
C PHE A 18 2.41 0.63 -20.99
N GLU A 19 2.33 0.22 -22.26
CA GLU A 19 2.80 1.02 -23.39
C GLU A 19 2.06 2.36 -23.45
N ILE A 20 0.73 2.34 -23.45
CA ILE A 20 -0.11 3.57 -23.47
C ILE A 20 0.21 4.46 -22.27
N ILE A 21 0.30 3.89 -21.06
CA ILE A 21 0.67 4.66 -19.85
C ILE A 21 2.06 5.29 -20.01
N THR A 22 3.01 4.57 -20.61
CA THR A 22 4.37 5.09 -20.81
C THR A 22 4.40 6.22 -21.83
N GLU A 23 3.64 6.08 -22.92
CA GLU A 23 3.48 7.12 -23.95
C GLU A 23 2.82 8.39 -23.37
N GLU A 24 1.73 8.23 -22.61
CA GLU A 24 1.01 9.35 -22.01
C GLU A 24 1.78 10.03 -20.87
N LEU A 25 2.62 9.29 -20.13
CA LEU A 25 3.53 9.88 -19.15
C LEU A 25 4.57 10.79 -19.81
N GLY A 26 4.97 10.50 -21.05
CA GLY A 26 5.99 11.26 -21.78
C GLY A 26 7.25 11.49 -20.94
N ASP A 27 7.67 12.75 -20.84
CA ASP A 27 8.87 13.17 -20.08
C ASP A 27 8.61 13.43 -18.59
N THR A 28 7.46 12.99 -18.04
CA THR A 28 7.16 13.18 -16.62
C THR A 28 8.24 12.48 -15.77
N PRO A 29 9.02 13.22 -14.96
CA PRO A 29 10.12 12.62 -14.22
C PRO A 29 9.57 11.73 -13.10
N LEU A 30 10.03 10.48 -13.07
CA LEU A 30 9.76 9.53 -12.00
C LEU A 30 11.03 9.30 -11.18
N LEU A 31 10.87 8.97 -9.90
CA LEU A 31 12.01 8.62 -9.06
C LEU A 31 12.61 7.29 -9.55
N PRO A 32 13.93 7.21 -9.79
CA PRO A 32 14.57 5.97 -10.23
C PRO A 32 14.25 4.80 -9.29
N GLY A 33 13.87 3.66 -9.86
CA GLY A 33 13.51 2.45 -9.10
C GLY A 33 12.05 2.41 -8.63
N THR A 34 11.27 3.47 -8.84
CA THR A 34 9.84 3.54 -8.45
C THR A 34 8.88 3.38 -9.63
N GLU A 35 9.38 3.33 -10.86
CA GLU A 35 8.59 3.44 -12.08
C GLU A 35 7.54 2.34 -12.21
N LEU A 36 7.89 1.11 -11.83
CA LEU A 36 6.94 0.00 -11.87
C LEU A 36 5.76 0.23 -10.92
N ILE A 37 6.04 0.73 -9.70
CA ILE A 37 5.02 1.02 -8.68
C ILE A 37 4.11 2.13 -9.18
N VAL A 38 4.67 3.24 -9.66
CA VAL A 38 3.90 4.38 -10.18
C VAL A 38 3.02 3.95 -11.36
N LYS A 39 3.59 3.28 -12.37
CA LYS A 39 2.82 2.84 -13.55
C LYS A 39 1.74 1.83 -13.19
N ARG A 40 1.98 0.94 -12.22
CA ARG A 40 0.96 0.02 -11.70
C ARG A 40 -0.17 0.74 -10.97
N CYS A 41 0.14 1.77 -10.18
CA CYS A 41 -0.88 2.63 -9.57
C CYS A 41 -1.74 3.31 -10.65
N ILE A 42 -1.11 3.85 -11.71
CA ILE A 42 -1.84 4.45 -12.84
C ILE A 42 -2.69 3.40 -13.55
N HIS A 43 -2.14 2.23 -13.85
CA HIS A 43 -2.86 1.15 -14.54
C HIS A 43 -4.12 0.72 -13.78
N THR A 44 -4.03 0.55 -12.45
CA THR A 44 -5.18 0.10 -11.67
C THR A 44 -6.25 1.17 -11.45
N SER A 45 -5.94 2.45 -11.67
CA SER A 45 -6.88 3.55 -11.38
C SER A 45 -7.20 4.45 -12.57
N ALA A 46 -6.52 4.28 -13.70
CA ALA A 46 -6.51 5.19 -14.85
C ALA A 46 -6.25 6.66 -14.44
N ASP A 47 -5.37 6.87 -13.47
CA ASP A 47 -5.15 8.20 -12.85
C ASP A 47 -3.67 8.58 -12.85
N PHE A 48 -3.27 9.42 -13.80
CA PHE A 48 -1.89 9.87 -13.97
C PHE A 48 -1.40 10.79 -12.84
N ASP A 49 -2.28 11.28 -11.95
CA ASP A 49 -1.83 12.08 -10.81
C ASP A 49 -0.92 11.29 -9.86
N TYR A 50 -0.95 9.96 -9.87
CA TYR A 50 -0.01 9.15 -9.08
C TYR A 50 1.45 9.35 -9.50
N ALA A 51 1.73 9.81 -10.72
CA ALA A 51 3.08 10.20 -11.13
C ALA A 51 3.64 11.40 -10.33
N ARG A 52 2.75 12.24 -9.78
CA ARG A 52 3.11 13.45 -9.03
C ARG A 52 2.89 13.31 -7.53
N ASN A 53 1.84 12.59 -7.13
CA ASN A 53 1.37 12.58 -5.75
C ASN A 53 1.87 11.37 -4.95
N LEU A 54 2.43 10.34 -5.61
CA LEU A 54 3.00 9.20 -4.91
C LEU A 54 4.42 9.54 -4.46
N CYS A 55 4.60 9.65 -3.14
CA CYS A 55 5.86 10.00 -2.51
C CYS A 55 6.49 8.77 -1.86
N PHE A 56 7.82 8.74 -1.89
CA PHE A 56 8.64 7.66 -1.38
C PHE A 56 9.65 8.28 -0.43
N SER A 57 9.86 7.69 0.75
CA SER A 57 11.04 8.03 1.55
C SER A 57 12.29 7.46 0.88
N ASP A 58 13.45 7.99 1.26
CA ASP A 58 14.74 7.46 0.78
C ASP A 58 14.87 5.97 1.13
N GLY A 59 15.24 5.16 0.14
CA GLY A 59 15.44 3.71 0.29
C GLY A 59 14.18 2.89 0.59
N ALA A 60 12.96 3.46 0.42
CA ALA A 60 11.72 2.78 0.80
C ALA A 60 11.51 1.45 0.07
N VAL A 61 11.80 1.43 -1.23
CA VAL A 61 11.58 0.25 -2.09
C VAL A 61 12.55 -0.87 -1.70
N GLU A 62 13.82 -0.52 -1.52
CA GLU A 62 14.88 -1.44 -1.11
C GLU A 62 14.59 -2.02 0.29
N ALA A 63 14.23 -1.17 1.25
CA ALA A 63 13.88 -1.59 2.61
C ALA A 63 12.70 -2.56 2.61
N ALA A 64 11.69 -2.31 1.78
CA ALA A 64 10.52 -3.16 1.66
C ALA A 64 10.85 -4.52 1.03
N ILE A 65 11.65 -4.53 -0.04
CA ILE A 65 12.12 -5.75 -0.70
C ILE A 65 12.89 -6.63 0.29
N GLU A 66 13.83 -6.05 1.04
CA GLU A 66 14.62 -6.79 2.03
C GLU A 66 13.79 -7.25 3.24
N ALA A 67 12.77 -6.48 3.64
CA ALA A 67 11.82 -6.90 4.67
C ALA A 67 11.02 -8.13 4.22
N VAL A 68 10.47 -8.11 3.00
CA VAL A 68 9.74 -9.26 2.46
C VAL A 68 10.63 -10.49 2.37
N LYS A 69 11.86 -10.36 1.86
CA LYS A 69 12.81 -11.48 1.78
C LYS A 69 13.16 -12.10 3.14
N ARG A 70 13.10 -11.31 4.22
CA ARG A 70 13.29 -11.76 5.60
C ARG A 70 12.03 -12.33 6.25
N GLY A 71 10.92 -12.40 5.52
CA GLY A 71 9.67 -12.97 5.98
C GLY A 71 8.73 -11.98 6.68
N ALA A 72 8.89 -10.67 6.45
CA ALA A 72 7.94 -9.69 6.97
C ALA A 72 6.52 -9.94 6.43
N SER A 73 5.54 -9.82 7.31
CA SER A 73 4.12 -9.93 6.98
C SER A 73 3.51 -8.59 6.62
N ILE A 74 2.40 -8.61 5.88
CA ILE A 74 1.66 -7.42 5.48
C ILE A 74 0.38 -7.30 6.31
N VAL A 75 0.20 -6.18 7.01
CA VAL A 75 -1.03 -5.85 7.73
C VAL A 75 -1.82 -4.82 6.92
N THR A 76 -3.07 -5.15 6.58
CA THR A 76 -3.98 -4.24 5.87
C THR A 76 -5.09 -3.73 6.78
N ASP A 77 -5.59 -2.54 6.50
CA ASP A 77 -6.76 -1.98 7.18
C ASP A 77 -8.10 -2.46 6.62
N THR A 78 -8.14 -3.11 5.45
CA THR A 78 -9.37 -3.63 4.85
C THR A 78 -9.24 -5.04 4.28
N GLN A 79 -10.33 -5.80 4.31
CA GLN A 79 -10.40 -7.10 3.62
C GLN A 79 -10.23 -6.96 2.10
N MET A 80 -10.63 -5.82 1.53
CA MET A 80 -10.45 -5.54 0.11
C MET A 80 -8.96 -5.47 -0.26
N ALA A 81 -8.15 -4.77 0.52
CA ALA A 81 -6.69 -4.73 0.33
C ALA A 81 -6.10 -6.13 0.52
N LYS A 82 -6.45 -6.84 1.61
CA LYS A 82 -6.01 -8.23 1.85
C LYS A 82 -6.39 -9.19 0.73
N ALA A 83 -7.55 -9.01 0.10
CA ALA A 83 -8.00 -9.85 -1.00
C ALA A 83 -7.20 -9.60 -2.29
N GLY A 84 -6.79 -8.36 -2.53
CA GLY A 84 -6.01 -7.98 -3.71
C GLY A 84 -4.53 -8.35 -3.67
N ILE A 85 -3.96 -8.65 -2.49
CA ILE A 85 -2.54 -9.00 -2.34
C ILE A 85 -2.28 -10.45 -2.76
N ASN A 86 -1.22 -10.67 -3.53
CA ASN A 86 -0.74 -11.99 -3.95
C ASN A 86 -0.10 -12.76 -2.77
N LYS A 87 -0.94 -13.38 -1.95
CA LYS A 87 -0.54 -14.17 -0.77
C LYS A 87 0.44 -15.28 -1.14
N LYS A 88 0.26 -15.93 -2.30
CA LYS A 88 1.14 -17.02 -2.73
C LYS A 88 2.57 -16.53 -2.92
N ALA A 89 2.76 -15.36 -3.54
CA ALA A 89 4.09 -14.78 -3.71
C ALA A 89 4.70 -14.41 -2.35
N LEU A 90 3.95 -13.75 -1.46
CA LEU A 90 4.44 -13.39 -0.13
C LEU A 90 4.83 -14.62 0.72
N HIS A 91 3.99 -15.67 0.71
CA HIS A 91 4.24 -16.90 1.45
C HIS A 91 5.54 -17.62 1.03
N LYS A 92 6.02 -17.46 -0.21
CA LYS A 92 7.31 -18.03 -0.63
C LYS A 92 8.47 -17.50 0.22
N TYR A 93 8.33 -16.29 0.75
CA TYR A 93 9.33 -15.63 1.59
C TYR A 93 9.03 -15.77 3.09
N GLY A 94 7.98 -16.48 3.48
CA GLY A 94 7.59 -16.71 4.88
C GLY A 94 6.58 -15.72 5.46
N GLY A 95 6.24 -14.66 4.72
CA GLY A 95 5.27 -13.66 5.18
C GLY A 95 3.80 -14.10 5.03
N ASN A 96 2.93 -13.47 5.81
CA ASN A 96 1.46 -13.65 5.79
C ASN A 96 0.76 -12.31 5.52
N VAL A 97 -0.53 -12.36 5.15
CA VAL A 97 -1.37 -11.16 5.00
C VAL A 97 -2.47 -11.12 6.06
N TYR A 98 -2.41 -10.13 6.93
CA TYR A 98 -3.34 -9.91 8.04
C TYR A 98 -4.32 -8.77 7.76
N CYS A 99 -5.52 -8.89 8.32
CA CYS A 99 -6.50 -7.81 8.37
C CYS A 99 -7.30 -7.97 9.67
N PHE A 100 -6.74 -7.48 10.77
CA PHE A 100 -7.32 -7.68 12.10
C PHE A 100 -8.64 -6.92 12.29
N MET A 101 -8.94 -5.92 11.46
CA MET A 101 -10.17 -5.12 11.56
C MET A 101 -11.47 -5.96 11.48
N SER A 102 -11.40 -7.18 10.93
CA SER A 102 -12.54 -8.10 10.83
C SER A 102 -12.59 -9.15 11.94
N ASP A 103 -11.62 -9.17 12.83
CA ASP A 103 -11.62 -10.13 13.93
C ASP A 103 -12.73 -9.76 14.93
N GLU A 104 -13.40 -10.79 15.47
CA GLU A 104 -14.56 -10.60 16.35
C GLU A 104 -14.19 -9.84 17.64
N ASP A 105 -12.99 -10.08 18.17
CA ASP A 105 -12.43 -9.42 19.35
C ASP A 105 -12.22 -7.90 19.13
N ILE A 106 -11.79 -7.50 17.94
CA ILE A 106 -11.51 -6.09 17.61
C ILE A 106 -12.78 -5.23 17.65
N ALA A 107 -13.93 -5.76 17.23
CA ALA A 107 -15.19 -5.02 17.30
C ALA A 107 -15.60 -4.72 18.75
N GLU A 108 -15.40 -5.68 19.66
CA GLU A 108 -15.70 -5.53 21.07
C GLU A 108 -14.73 -4.55 21.76
N ILE A 109 -13.42 -4.69 21.48
CA ILE A 109 -12.38 -3.80 22.02
C ILE A 109 -12.62 -2.35 21.61
N ALA A 110 -12.91 -2.10 20.33
CA ALA A 110 -13.19 -0.76 19.82
C ALA A 110 -14.40 -0.13 20.52
N LYS A 111 -15.48 -0.90 20.72
CA LYS A 111 -16.68 -0.43 21.42
C LYS A 111 -16.39 -0.11 22.89
N LYS A 112 -15.65 -0.98 23.60
CA LYS A 112 -15.32 -0.79 25.03
C LYS A 112 -14.40 0.43 25.25
N SER A 113 -13.48 0.68 24.32
CA SER A 113 -12.51 1.77 24.41
C SER A 113 -12.98 3.09 23.78
N GLY A 114 -14.15 3.11 23.15
CA GLY A 114 -14.64 4.29 22.42
C GLY A 114 -13.79 4.66 21.20
N SER A 115 -13.00 3.72 20.69
CA SER A 115 -12.08 3.91 19.57
C SER A 115 -12.64 3.30 18.27
N THR A 116 -11.92 3.47 17.16
CA THR A 116 -12.30 2.83 15.90
C THR A 116 -11.74 1.41 15.81
N ARG A 117 -12.41 0.52 15.05
CA ARG A 117 -11.86 -0.81 14.75
C ARG A 117 -10.48 -0.75 14.09
N ALA A 118 -10.25 0.28 13.27
CA ALA A 118 -8.95 0.54 12.66
C ALA A 118 -7.87 0.82 13.72
N THR A 119 -8.17 1.66 14.72
CA THR A 119 -7.27 1.92 15.87
C THR A 119 -6.93 0.64 16.62
N ALA A 120 -7.96 -0.09 17.09
CA ALA A 120 -7.78 -1.33 17.83
C ALA A 120 -7.03 -2.42 17.04
N SER A 121 -7.20 -2.45 15.71
CA SER A 121 -6.46 -3.38 14.84
C SER A 121 -4.95 -3.10 14.79
N MET A 122 -4.54 -1.83 14.89
CA MET A 122 -3.12 -1.47 14.96
C MET A 122 -2.53 -1.82 16.32
N ASP A 123 -3.28 -1.64 17.41
CA ASP A 123 -2.85 -2.08 18.75
C ASP A 123 -2.62 -3.59 18.81
N LYS A 124 -3.50 -4.37 18.16
CA LYS A 124 -3.32 -5.83 18.04
C LYS A 124 -2.04 -6.18 17.27
N ALA A 125 -1.78 -5.52 16.15
CA ALA A 125 -0.55 -5.72 15.40
C ALA A 125 0.69 -5.39 16.25
N ALA A 126 0.67 -4.29 17.01
CA ALA A 126 1.77 -3.89 17.91
C ALA A 126 2.00 -4.86 19.08
N SER A 127 1.03 -5.71 19.42
CA SER A 127 1.19 -6.74 20.45
C SER A 127 1.84 -8.03 19.94
N MET A 128 2.05 -8.15 18.63
CA MET A 128 2.65 -9.34 18.01
C MET A 128 4.16 -9.16 17.85
N GLU A 129 4.92 -10.20 18.16
CA GLU A 129 6.36 -10.26 17.89
C GLU A 129 6.63 -10.70 16.45
N GLU A 130 6.39 -9.80 15.49
CA GLU A 130 6.58 -10.07 14.07
C GLU A 130 6.99 -8.80 13.31
N GLU A 131 7.76 -8.95 12.22
CA GLU A 131 8.12 -7.83 11.36
C GLU A 131 6.98 -7.52 10.39
N PHE A 132 6.52 -6.27 10.39
CA PHE A 132 5.36 -5.86 9.59
C PHE A 132 5.66 -4.78 8.56
N ILE A 133 5.03 -4.94 7.39
CA ILE A 133 4.73 -3.88 6.44
C ILE A 133 3.25 -3.52 6.61
N PHE A 134 2.93 -2.24 6.74
CA PHE A 134 1.54 -1.79 6.86
C PHE A 134 1.05 -1.26 5.53
N ALA A 135 -0.11 -1.75 5.06
CA ALA A 135 -0.75 -1.31 3.83
C ALA A 135 -2.14 -0.75 4.12
N ILE A 136 -2.19 0.57 4.30
CA ILE A 136 -3.38 1.29 4.78
C ILE A 136 -4.01 2.03 3.61
N GLY A 137 -5.15 1.52 3.14
CA GLY A 137 -5.82 1.99 1.92
C GLY A 137 -7.14 2.71 2.15
N ASN A 138 -7.66 2.78 3.39
CA ASN A 138 -8.98 3.37 3.66
C ASN A 138 -9.00 4.23 4.92
N ALA A 139 -8.63 3.69 6.08
CA ALA A 139 -8.87 4.30 7.37
C ALA A 139 -7.74 5.27 7.77
N PRO A 140 -7.94 6.60 7.72
CA PRO A 140 -6.94 7.56 8.22
C PRO A 140 -6.66 7.38 9.71
N THR A 141 -7.63 6.90 10.49
CA THR A 141 -7.43 6.59 11.92
C THR A 141 -6.46 5.43 12.16
N ALA A 142 -6.27 4.51 11.21
CA ALA A 142 -5.21 3.51 11.28
C ALA A 142 -3.83 4.17 11.16
N LEU A 143 -3.65 5.11 10.21
CA LEU A 143 -2.38 5.83 10.07
C LEU A 143 -2.05 6.68 11.31
N VAL A 144 -3.04 7.41 11.84
CA VAL A 144 -2.85 8.21 13.06
C VAL A 144 -2.43 7.30 14.22
N ARG A 145 -3.12 6.16 14.41
CA ARG A 145 -2.76 5.24 15.50
C ARG A 145 -1.39 4.60 15.29
N LEU A 146 -1.06 4.24 14.06
CA LEU A 146 0.26 3.69 13.72
C LEU A 146 1.37 4.71 14.02
N TYR A 147 1.17 5.99 13.68
CA TYR A 147 2.08 7.07 14.04
C TYR A 147 2.28 7.16 15.57
N GLU A 148 1.20 7.18 16.35
CA GLU A 148 1.29 7.20 17.82
C GLU A 148 2.10 6.01 18.37
N LEU A 149 1.83 4.80 17.89
CA LEU A 149 2.53 3.58 18.32
C LEU A 149 4.02 3.59 17.98
N ILE A 150 4.40 4.22 16.85
CA ILE A 150 5.80 4.42 16.45
C ILE A 150 6.47 5.41 17.41
N GLN A 151 5.83 6.54 17.71
CA GLN A 151 6.36 7.53 18.65
C GLN A 151 6.49 6.96 20.07
N GLU A 152 5.58 6.06 20.47
CA GLU A 152 5.63 5.33 21.74
C GLU A 152 6.70 4.21 21.76
N GLY A 153 7.36 3.91 20.63
CA GLY A 153 8.35 2.83 20.52
C GLY A 153 7.75 1.43 20.66
N LYS A 154 6.44 1.29 20.46
CA LYS A 154 5.72 0.00 20.58
C LYS A 154 5.74 -0.81 19.31
N ILE A 155 6.00 -0.17 18.17
CA ILE A 155 6.07 -0.85 16.88
C ILE A 155 7.13 -0.20 15.98
N HIS A 156 7.81 -1.03 15.20
CA HIS A 156 8.83 -0.60 14.24
C HIS A 156 8.54 -1.19 12.86
N PRO A 157 7.58 -0.61 12.10
CA PRO A 157 7.25 -1.09 10.76
C PRO A 157 8.47 -1.05 9.84
N LYS A 158 8.55 -2.01 8.92
CA LYS A 158 9.59 -2.04 7.88
C LYS A 158 9.26 -1.17 6.68
N LEU A 159 7.97 -0.96 6.44
CA LEU A 159 7.44 -0.05 5.45
C LEU A 159 6.00 0.34 5.84
N ILE A 160 5.62 1.59 5.59
CA ILE A 160 4.23 2.06 5.65
C ILE A 160 3.79 2.49 4.25
N ILE A 161 2.84 1.76 3.66
CA ILE A 161 2.10 2.15 2.46
C ILE A 161 0.87 2.93 2.93
N GLY A 162 1.00 4.26 3.00
CA GLY A 162 0.00 5.19 3.50
C GLY A 162 -0.83 5.79 2.37
N VAL A 163 -1.85 5.07 1.91
CA VAL A 163 -2.72 5.47 0.80
C VAL A 163 -4.21 5.48 1.16
N PRO A 164 -4.66 5.93 2.36
CA PRO A 164 -6.08 6.05 2.63
C PRO A 164 -6.72 7.07 1.69
N VAL A 165 -7.91 6.74 1.18
CA VAL A 165 -8.73 7.65 0.37
C VAL A 165 -9.79 8.31 1.23
N GLY A 166 -10.10 9.58 0.97
CA GLY A 166 -11.22 10.25 1.61
C GLY A 166 -11.00 11.74 1.81
N PHE A 167 -11.89 12.35 2.60
CA PHE A 167 -11.99 13.81 2.70
C PHE A 167 -11.69 14.35 4.10
N VAL A 168 -11.89 13.54 5.14
CA VAL A 168 -11.73 13.95 6.55
C VAL A 168 -10.46 13.33 7.11
N ASN A 169 -9.55 14.17 7.62
CA ASN A 169 -8.28 13.77 8.27
C ASN A 169 -7.31 12.94 7.41
N VAL A 170 -7.62 12.68 6.14
CA VAL A 170 -6.80 11.86 5.24
C VAL A 170 -5.46 12.53 4.91
N VAL A 171 -5.47 13.82 4.61
CA VAL A 171 -4.24 14.55 4.27
C VAL A 171 -3.30 14.59 5.47
N GLN A 172 -3.83 15.00 6.62
CA GLN A 172 -3.08 15.14 7.86
C GLN A 172 -2.52 13.79 8.33
N SER A 173 -3.32 12.71 8.26
CA SER A 173 -2.84 11.37 8.67
C SER A 173 -1.69 10.85 7.81
N LYS A 174 -1.63 11.22 6.53
CA LYS A 174 -0.52 10.89 5.63
C LYS A 174 0.70 11.74 5.90
N GLU A 175 0.51 13.03 6.18
CA GLU A 175 1.59 13.94 6.56
C GLU A 175 2.30 13.46 7.84
N LEU A 176 1.55 13.02 8.87
CA LEU A 176 2.13 12.44 10.08
C LEU A 176 3.10 11.28 9.78
N ILE A 177 2.77 10.39 8.84
CA ILE A 177 3.65 9.28 8.45
C ILE A 177 4.91 9.78 7.75
N MET A 178 4.79 10.81 6.91
CA MET A 178 5.93 11.36 6.17
C MET A 178 6.94 12.07 7.08
N GLU A 179 6.54 12.46 8.29
CA GLU A 179 7.41 13.03 9.32
C GLU A 179 8.12 11.97 10.20
N THR A 180 7.85 10.67 9.98
CA THR A 180 8.52 9.59 10.72
C THR A 180 9.82 9.15 10.05
N ASP A 181 10.71 8.53 10.82
CA ASP A 181 11.93 7.87 10.30
C ASP A 181 11.65 6.48 9.67
N VAL A 182 10.38 6.07 9.62
CA VAL A 182 9.99 4.76 9.07
C VAL A 182 9.89 4.87 7.55
N PRO A 183 10.42 3.89 6.79
CA PRO A 183 10.28 3.89 5.34
C PRO A 183 8.81 3.94 4.91
N TYR A 184 8.48 4.77 3.91
CA TYR A 184 7.09 4.95 3.47
C TYR A 184 6.91 5.07 1.96
N ILE A 185 5.71 4.69 1.52
CA ILE A 185 5.13 5.02 0.21
C ILE A 185 3.76 5.64 0.46
N VAL A 186 3.60 6.94 0.19
CA VAL A 186 2.41 7.71 0.57
C VAL A 186 1.84 8.43 -0.65
N ALA A 187 0.54 8.30 -0.88
CA ALA A 187 -0.17 9.07 -1.91
C ALA A 187 -0.66 10.39 -1.31
N LYS A 188 0.07 11.49 -1.50
CA LYS A 188 -0.28 12.82 -0.96
C LYS A 188 -1.68 13.27 -1.37
N GLY A 189 -2.28 14.10 -0.52
CA GLY A 189 -3.64 14.58 -0.71
C GLY A 189 -4.70 13.52 -0.39
N ARG A 190 -5.83 13.56 -1.10
CA ARG A 190 -7.04 12.77 -0.79
C ARG A 190 -7.15 11.45 -1.55
N LYS A 191 -6.36 11.28 -2.62
CA LYS A 191 -6.37 10.09 -3.47
C LYS A 191 -5.70 8.91 -2.75
N GLY A 192 -6.12 7.71 -3.10
CA GLY A 192 -5.67 6.47 -2.48
C GLY A 192 -6.67 5.36 -2.73
N GLY A 193 -6.69 4.37 -1.85
CA GLY A 193 -7.66 3.29 -1.88
C GLY A 193 -7.05 1.94 -1.53
N SER A 194 -7.92 0.98 -1.20
CA SER A 194 -7.51 -0.40 -0.94
C SER A 194 -6.92 -1.07 -2.19
N ASN A 195 -7.40 -0.72 -3.39
CA ASN A 195 -6.82 -1.16 -4.66
C ASN A 195 -5.38 -0.64 -4.84
N ILE A 196 -5.12 0.62 -4.49
CA ILE A 196 -3.78 1.22 -4.54
C ILE A 196 -2.85 0.56 -3.53
N ALA A 197 -3.31 0.35 -2.29
CA ALA A 197 -2.53 -0.33 -1.25
C ALA A 197 -2.11 -1.74 -1.70
N ALA A 198 -3.07 -2.55 -2.20
CA ALA A 198 -2.80 -3.88 -2.71
C ALA A 198 -1.90 -3.87 -3.95
N CYS A 199 -2.11 -2.90 -4.85
CA CYS A 199 -1.32 -2.71 -6.06
C CYS A 199 0.16 -2.44 -5.74
N ILE A 200 0.45 -1.55 -4.79
CA ILE A 200 1.82 -1.26 -4.34
C ILE A 200 2.46 -2.50 -3.72
N CYS A 201 1.72 -3.23 -2.86
CA CYS A 201 2.22 -4.49 -2.29
C CYS A 201 2.58 -5.50 -3.39
N ASN A 202 1.72 -5.68 -4.39
CA ASN A 202 1.98 -6.60 -5.49
C ASN A 202 3.14 -6.13 -6.37
N ALA A 203 3.23 -4.84 -6.67
CA ALA A 203 4.37 -4.28 -7.42
C ALA A 203 5.70 -4.60 -6.73
N LEU A 204 5.79 -4.45 -5.41
CA LEU A 204 6.96 -4.85 -4.64
C LEU A 204 7.23 -6.36 -4.78
N LEU A 205 6.22 -7.21 -4.63
CA LEU A 205 6.39 -8.67 -4.79
C LEU A 205 6.89 -9.07 -6.19
N TYR A 206 6.40 -8.42 -7.25
CA TYR A 206 6.85 -8.66 -8.62
C TYR A 206 8.31 -8.26 -8.85
N MET A 207 8.77 -7.17 -8.21
CA MET A 207 10.17 -6.76 -8.27
C MET A 207 11.09 -7.80 -7.63
N ILE A 208 10.64 -8.51 -6.59
CA ILE A 208 11.43 -9.55 -5.90
C ILE A 208 11.53 -10.81 -6.75
N ASP A 209 10.39 -11.29 -7.29
CA ASP A 209 10.34 -12.52 -8.06
C ASP A 209 11.01 -12.40 -9.44
N ASN A 210 11.47 -11.20 -9.84
CA ASN A 210 11.86 -10.84 -11.21
C ASN A 210 10.82 -11.24 -12.26
N SER A 211 9.60 -11.54 -11.81
CA SER A 211 8.45 -11.74 -12.67
C SER A 211 7.97 -10.35 -13.06
N ARG A 212 8.50 -9.86 -14.19
CA ARG A 212 7.58 -9.24 -15.14
C ARG A 212 6.66 -10.40 -15.53
N GLU A 213 5.39 -10.34 -15.18
CA GLU A 213 4.47 -11.34 -15.70
C GLU A 213 4.62 -11.44 -17.23
#